data_AF-A0A959PJI8-F1
#
_entry.id   AF-A0A959PJI8-F1
#
_cell.length_a   1.000
_cell.length_b   1.000
_cell.length_c   1.000
_cell.angle_alpha   90.00
_cell.angle_beta   90.00
_cell.angle_gamma   90.00
#
_symmetry.space_group_name_H-M   'P 1'
#
loop_
_entity.id
_entity.type
_entity.pdbx_description
1 polymer ?
#
loop_
_entity_poly.entity_id
_entity_poly.type
_entity_poly.pdbx_seq_one_letter_code
_entity_poly.pdbx_strand_id
1 'polypeptide(L)'
;MQDKNISALLENQQLYQEFNHLDLDPDEIWEYDTEDLELKNNQLKYLLSFTRSYLKHCSRQVMEISGFMFPPVYPGISPESDWYRFERWTRGESVRETIRAQLPEAFEVKPAEHLSDEALPDELDRLTEALAEKGYYLDLQQLPDRLVYESVLEWIGEEIELCPDGGWHLDGCTGYCPDCIQRPWCETGQETCWPEDEDAGMMHLPEAVKKFVSASPVSLALLLRDEVREDGDDFEYDETEEDQEGLSAFGEN
;
A
#
# COMPACT_ATOMS: atom_id res chain seq x y z
N MET A 1 3.46 36.98 -1.58
CA MET A 1 3.54 35.50 -1.71
C MET A 1 4.98 35.03 -1.77
N GLN A 2 5.85 35.68 -2.56
CA GLN A 2 7.26 35.30 -2.70
C GLN A 2 8.06 35.27 -1.37
N ASP A 3 7.86 36.25 -0.47
CA ASP A 3 8.59 36.29 0.82
C ASP A 3 8.17 35.19 1.81
N LYS A 4 6.91 34.74 1.77
CA LYS A 4 6.42 33.65 2.63
C LYS A 4 7.05 32.31 2.21
N ASN A 5 7.12 32.06 0.91
CA ASN A 5 7.74 30.84 0.38
C ASN A 5 9.25 30.77 0.70
N ILE A 6 9.96 31.91 0.64
CA ILE A 6 11.37 31.97 1.04
C ILE A 6 11.52 31.67 2.53
N SER A 7 10.64 32.21 3.38
CA SER A 7 10.66 31.94 4.82
C SER A 7 10.41 30.47 5.14
N ALA A 8 9.41 29.84 4.50
CA ALA A 8 9.08 28.44 4.72
C ALA A 8 10.22 27.51 4.25
N LEU A 9 10.84 27.80 3.12
CA LEU A 9 11.99 27.03 2.63
C LEU A 9 13.20 27.11 3.56
N LEU A 10 13.53 28.29 4.09
CA LEU A 10 14.63 28.46 5.04
C LEU A 10 14.39 27.71 6.34
N GLU A 11 13.16 27.74 6.86
CA GLU A 11 12.78 26.97 8.04
C GLU A 11 12.88 25.46 7.78
N ASN A 12 12.45 25.00 6.60
CA ASN A 12 12.58 23.59 6.20
C ASN A 12 14.05 23.14 6.27
N GLN A 13 14.95 23.92 5.64
CA GLN A 13 16.39 23.64 5.67
C GLN A 13 16.97 23.61 7.08
N GLN A 14 16.51 24.50 7.97
CA GLN A 14 16.93 24.50 9.38
C GLN A 14 16.46 23.23 10.10
N LEU A 15 15.24 22.77 9.86
CA LEU A 15 14.73 21.54 10.48
C LEU A 15 15.52 20.30 10.04
N TYR A 16 15.84 20.17 8.74
CA TYR A 16 16.71 19.09 8.27
C TYR A 16 18.13 19.19 8.86
N GLN A 17 18.69 20.39 9.04
CA GLN A 17 19.97 20.56 9.73
C GLN A 17 19.91 20.08 11.19
N GLU A 18 18.80 20.31 11.88
CA GLU A 18 18.60 19.82 13.25
C GLU A 18 18.54 18.28 13.31
N PHE A 19 17.93 17.62 12.33
CA PHE A 19 17.97 16.15 12.22
C PHE A 19 19.38 15.64 11.88
N ASN A 20 20.09 16.30 10.97
CA ASN A 20 21.48 15.97 10.65
C ASN A 20 22.40 16.08 11.88
N HIS A 21 22.14 17.02 12.79
CA HIS A 21 22.86 17.11 14.07
C HIS A 21 22.58 15.93 15.03
N LEU A 22 21.47 15.22 14.82
CA LEU A 22 21.12 14.01 15.54
C LEU A 22 21.58 12.73 14.80
N ASP A 23 22.22 12.85 13.64
CA ASP A 23 22.58 11.74 12.75
C ASP A 23 21.36 10.94 12.28
N LEU A 24 20.26 11.65 11.99
CA LEU A 24 18.99 11.08 11.54
C LEU A 24 18.57 11.72 10.22
N ASP A 25 18.10 10.91 9.28
CA ASP A 25 17.44 11.38 8.07
C ASP A 25 15.91 11.22 8.22
N PRO A 26 15.13 12.32 8.31
CA PRO A 26 13.69 12.21 8.47
C PRO A 26 13.00 11.56 7.27
N ASP A 27 13.59 11.59 6.08
CA ASP A 27 12.98 11.02 4.87
C ASP A 27 12.93 9.48 4.91
N GLU A 28 13.67 8.82 5.82
CA GLU A 28 13.66 7.36 5.99
C GLU A 28 12.38 6.82 6.66
N ILE A 29 11.78 7.60 7.56
CA ILE A 29 10.58 7.19 8.32
C ILE A 29 9.35 8.01 7.98
N TRP A 30 9.49 8.97 7.09
CA TRP A 30 8.45 9.92 6.79
C TRP A 30 8.50 10.33 5.32
N GLU A 31 7.56 9.79 4.55
CA GLU A 31 7.33 10.19 3.15
C GLU A 31 6.11 11.09 3.10
N TYR A 32 6.27 12.31 2.61
CA TYR A 32 5.16 13.24 2.43
C TYR A 32 5.37 14.06 1.16
N ASP A 33 4.65 13.67 0.10
CA ASP A 33 4.62 14.37 -1.17
C ASP A 33 3.60 15.51 -1.09
N THR A 34 4.03 16.65 -0.54
CA THR A 34 3.25 17.88 -0.59
C THR A 34 4.11 19.05 -1.03
N GLU A 35 3.56 19.85 -1.95
CA GLU A 35 4.13 21.15 -2.30
C GLU A 35 3.91 22.21 -1.20
N ASP A 36 3.10 21.92 -0.17
CA ASP A 36 2.85 22.81 0.97
C ASP A 36 3.99 22.74 2.01
N LEU A 37 4.95 23.66 1.87
CA LEU A 37 6.08 23.78 2.78
C LEU A 37 5.71 24.13 4.22
N GLU A 38 4.60 24.85 4.46
CA GLU A 38 4.19 25.20 5.83
C GLU A 38 3.71 23.96 6.57
N LEU A 39 2.92 23.12 5.89
CA LEU A 39 2.48 21.82 6.41
C LEU A 39 3.69 20.91 6.67
N LYS A 40 4.60 20.80 5.69
CA LYS A 40 5.84 20.01 5.81
C LYS A 40 6.66 20.43 7.03
N ASN A 41 6.85 21.74 7.24
CA ASN A 41 7.59 22.27 8.39
C ASN A 41 6.91 21.97 9.73
N ASN A 42 5.58 22.05 9.79
CA ASN A 42 4.84 21.73 11.02
C ASN A 42 4.99 20.25 11.41
N GLN A 43 4.98 19.36 10.43
CA GLN A 43 5.21 17.93 10.65
C GLN A 43 6.66 17.65 11.08
N LEU A 44 7.65 18.24 10.40
CA LEU A 44 9.07 18.13 10.81
C LEU A 44 9.31 18.66 12.23
N LYS A 45 8.67 19.77 12.63
CA LYS A 45 8.73 20.27 14.01
C LYS A 45 8.14 19.27 15.00
N TYR A 46 7.01 18.65 14.65
CA TYR A 46 6.39 17.63 15.50
C TYR A 46 7.29 16.41 15.65
N LEU A 47 7.82 15.87 14.54
CA LEU A 47 8.78 14.76 14.54
C LEU A 47 10.03 15.11 15.34
N LEU A 48 10.60 16.31 15.18
CA LEU A 48 11.80 16.74 15.91
C LEU A 48 11.53 16.86 17.42
N SER A 49 10.38 17.41 17.80
CA SER A 49 9.94 17.50 19.20
C SER A 49 9.77 16.10 19.80
N PHE A 50 9.09 15.20 19.08
CA PHE A 50 8.90 13.81 19.47
C PHE A 50 10.25 13.10 19.66
N THR A 51 11.14 13.23 18.68
CA THR A 51 12.48 12.63 18.66
C THR A 51 13.34 13.12 19.82
N ARG A 52 13.41 14.43 20.06
CA ARG A 52 14.15 14.99 21.20
C ARG A 52 13.59 14.53 22.54
N SER A 53 12.27 14.40 22.66
CA SER A 53 11.63 13.85 23.85
C SER A 53 12.02 12.38 24.05
N TYR A 54 11.96 11.58 22.99
CA TYR A 54 12.36 10.17 23.04
C TYR A 54 13.83 10.01 23.42
N LEU A 55 14.75 10.71 22.74
CA LEU A 55 16.19 10.64 23.03
C LEU A 55 16.55 11.08 24.45
N LYS A 56 15.73 11.93 25.08
CA LYS A 56 15.89 12.32 26.48
C LYS A 56 15.49 11.23 27.47
N HIS A 57 14.49 10.42 27.14
CA HIS A 57 13.85 9.47 28.05
C HIS A 57 14.17 8.01 27.76
N CYS A 58 14.50 7.68 26.50
CA CYS A 58 14.74 6.34 25.96
C CYS A 58 13.71 5.30 26.42
N SER A 59 12.45 5.70 26.50
CA SER A 59 11.37 4.86 27.01
C SER A 59 10.03 5.26 26.43
N ARG A 60 9.42 4.34 25.69
CA ARG A 60 8.04 4.46 25.20
C ARG A 60 7.04 4.74 26.33
N GLN A 61 7.13 4.01 27.44
CA GLN A 61 6.21 4.21 28.58
C GLN A 61 6.27 5.65 29.11
N VAL A 62 7.46 6.25 29.17
CA VAL A 62 7.61 7.65 29.61
C VAL A 62 7.06 8.62 28.57
N MET A 63 7.24 8.32 27.28
CA MET A 63 6.66 9.10 26.18
C MET A 63 5.14 9.13 26.25
N GLU A 64 4.50 7.96 26.40
CA GLU A 64 3.04 7.81 26.49
C GLU A 64 2.47 8.58 27.69
N ILE A 65 3.08 8.47 28.88
CA ILE A 65 2.69 9.24 30.07
C ILE A 65 2.80 10.76 29.83
N SER A 66 3.75 11.17 28.99
CA SER A 66 3.98 12.57 28.63
C SER A 66 3.10 13.04 27.46
N GLY A 67 2.16 12.21 27.00
CA GLY A 67 1.21 12.53 25.92
C GLY A 67 1.71 12.22 24.51
N PHE A 68 2.89 11.61 24.36
CA PHE A 68 3.44 11.17 23.08
C PHE A 68 3.07 9.70 22.83
N MET A 69 1.86 9.48 22.33
CA MET A 69 1.27 8.14 22.19
C MET A 69 1.80 7.37 20.97
N PHE A 70 1.90 8.04 19.82
CA PHE A 70 2.24 7.43 18.54
C PHE A 70 3.33 8.24 17.86
N PRO A 71 4.43 7.60 17.43
CA PRO A 71 5.48 8.29 16.70
C PRO A 71 4.95 8.71 15.32
N PRO A 72 5.35 9.89 14.81
CA PRO A 72 4.95 10.35 13.50
C PRO A 72 5.77 9.66 12.39
N VAL A 73 5.49 8.37 12.18
CA VAL A 73 6.08 7.53 11.11
C VAL A 73 5.05 7.38 9.99
N TYR A 74 5.52 7.30 8.74
CA TYR A 74 4.71 7.01 7.57
C TYR A 74 5.24 5.78 6.81
N PRO A 75 4.37 4.94 6.23
CA PRO A 75 2.92 4.88 6.48
C PRO A 75 2.66 4.51 7.96
N GLY A 76 1.60 5.04 8.56
CA GLY A 76 1.19 4.65 9.91
C GLY A 76 0.42 3.33 9.86
N ILE A 77 1.09 2.20 10.15
CA ILE A 77 0.55 0.85 9.93
C ILE A 77 -0.20 0.39 11.18
N SER A 78 0.51 0.35 12.30
CA SER A 78 -0.01 -0.01 13.60
C SER A 78 0.83 0.72 14.66
N PRO A 79 0.29 1.01 15.85
CA PRO A 79 1.06 1.63 16.92
C PRO A 79 2.39 0.94 17.21
N GLU A 80 2.41 -0.38 17.20
CA GLU A 80 3.59 -1.18 17.51
C GLU A 80 4.60 -1.19 16.36
N SER A 81 4.14 -1.31 15.11
CA SER A 81 4.99 -1.17 13.91
C SER A 81 5.61 0.23 13.83
N ASP A 82 4.82 1.27 14.11
CA ASP A 82 5.27 2.65 14.08
C ASP A 82 6.33 2.89 15.17
N TRP A 83 6.10 2.39 16.39
CA TRP A 83 7.10 2.42 17.47
C TRP A 83 8.35 1.64 17.10
N TYR A 84 8.22 0.42 16.58
CA TYR A 84 9.35 -0.41 16.21
C TYR A 84 10.24 0.26 15.16
N ARG A 85 9.64 0.78 14.08
CA ARG A 85 10.36 1.49 13.02
C ARG A 85 10.99 2.78 13.55
N PHE A 86 10.26 3.57 14.33
CA PHE A 86 10.79 4.77 14.95
C PHE A 86 12.01 4.47 15.84
N GLU A 87 11.93 3.45 16.69
CA GLU A 87 13.03 3.08 17.58
C GLU A 87 14.26 2.59 16.79
N ARG A 88 14.07 1.81 15.72
CA ARG A 88 15.15 1.39 14.80
C ARG A 88 15.83 2.59 14.15
N TRP A 89 15.03 3.50 13.58
CA TRP A 89 15.53 4.74 12.97
C TRP A 89 16.36 5.56 13.95
N THR A 90 15.89 5.75 15.19
CA THR A 90 16.67 6.49 16.22
C THR A 90 18.00 5.82 16.60
N ARG A 91 18.22 4.55 16.23
CA ARG A 91 19.48 3.81 16.39
C ARG A 91 20.33 3.78 15.12
N GLY A 92 19.88 4.40 14.02
CA GLY A 92 20.51 4.32 12.71
C GLY A 92 20.35 2.94 12.04
N GLU A 93 19.33 2.18 12.44
CA GLU A 93 18.99 0.90 11.84
C GLU A 93 17.96 1.10 10.72
N SER A 94 18.02 0.28 9.67
CA SER A 94 17.04 0.37 8.57
C SER A 94 15.61 0.17 9.07
N VAL A 95 14.67 0.95 8.54
CA VAL A 95 13.23 0.81 8.84
C VAL A 95 12.45 0.05 7.76
N ARG A 96 13.13 -0.24 6.65
CA ARG A 96 12.65 -1.08 5.56
C ARG A 96 13.65 -2.19 5.31
N GLU A 97 13.17 -3.37 4.97
CA GLU A 97 14.03 -4.49 4.57
C GLU A 97 13.34 -5.25 3.44
N THR A 98 14.12 -5.93 2.62
CA THR A 98 13.54 -6.87 1.67
C THR A 98 12.92 -8.05 2.41
N ILE A 99 11.82 -8.61 1.90
CA ILE A 99 11.23 -9.83 2.48
C ILE A 99 12.28 -10.95 2.47
N ARG A 100 13.11 -11.01 1.41
CA ARG A 100 14.25 -11.93 1.30
C ARG A 100 15.18 -11.87 2.50
N ALA A 101 15.51 -10.67 3.00
CA ALA A 101 16.39 -10.50 4.14
C ALA A 101 15.78 -10.99 5.46
N GLN A 102 14.45 -11.11 5.52
CA GLN A 102 13.71 -11.54 6.71
C GLN A 102 13.52 -13.07 6.76
N LEU A 103 13.70 -13.76 5.64
CA LEU A 103 13.71 -15.22 5.57
C LEU A 103 14.95 -15.80 6.31
N PRO A 104 14.90 -17.07 6.74
CA PRO A 104 16.07 -17.73 7.34
C PRO A 104 17.31 -17.65 6.42
N GLU A 105 18.49 -17.37 6.97
CA GLU A 105 19.73 -17.24 6.17
C GLU A 105 20.04 -18.49 5.32
N ALA A 106 19.67 -19.67 5.83
CA ALA A 106 19.82 -20.94 5.12
C ALA A 106 18.72 -21.22 4.07
N PHE A 107 17.74 -20.34 3.93
CA PHE A 107 16.64 -20.50 2.98
C PHE A 107 17.11 -20.15 1.57
N GLU A 108 17.36 -21.18 0.77
CA GLU A 108 17.69 -21.02 -0.63
C GLU A 108 16.42 -20.84 -1.47
N VAL A 109 16.32 -19.75 -2.21
CA VAL A 109 15.25 -19.53 -3.19
C VAL A 109 15.77 -19.92 -4.56
N LYS A 110 15.05 -20.78 -5.26
CA LYS A 110 15.46 -21.27 -6.58
C LYS A 110 15.01 -20.29 -7.67
N PRO A 111 15.83 -20.04 -8.70
CA PRO A 111 15.39 -19.31 -9.89
C PRO A 111 14.26 -20.06 -10.61
N ALA A 112 13.26 -19.33 -11.10
CA ALA A 112 12.08 -19.91 -11.74
C ALA A 112 12.46 -20.77 -12.97
N GLU A 113 13.47 -20.36 -13.74
CA GLU A 113 13.98 -21.07 -14.92
C GLU A 113 14.63 -22.42 -14.62
N HIS A 114 14.98 -22.69 -13.35
CA HIS A 114 15.57 -23.96 -12.92
C HIS A 114 14.52 -24.96 -12.41
N LEU A 115 13.25 -24.57 -12.36
CA LEU A 115 12.16 -25.43 -11.92
C LEU A 115 11.40 -25.98 -13.12
N SER A 116 11.14 -27.29 -13.12
CA SER A 116 10.15 -27.90 -14.01
C SER A 116 8.74 -27.65 -13.49
N ASP A 117 7.74 -27.70 -14.37
CA ASP A 117 6.33 -27.53 -13.97
C ASP A 117 5.86 -28.59 -12.96
N GLU A 118 6.46 -29.79 -12.96
CA GLU A 118 6.17 -30.83 -11.96
C GLU A 118 6.72 -30.50 -10.55
N ALA A 119 7.80 -29.72 -10.46
CA ALA A 119 8.48 -29.41 -9.19
C ALA A 119 8.10 -28.03 -8.64
N LEU A 120 7.41 -27.23 -9.45
CA LEU A 120 7.05 -25.86 -9.15
C LEU A 120 6.01 -25.74 -8.02
N PRO A 121 4.95 -26.57 -7.93
CA PRO A 121 3.99 -26.49 -6.84
C PRO A 121 4.64 -26.72 -5.47
N ASP A 122 5.45 -27.78 -5.35
CA ASP A 122 6.14 -28.11 -4.09
C ASP A 122 7.10 -26.98 -3.65
N GLU A 123 7.76 -26.33 -4.60
CA GLU A 123 8.67 -25.22 -4.32
C GLU A 123 7.92 -23.93 -3.97
N LEU A 124 6.77 -23.67 -4.61
CA LEU A 124 5.89 -22.55 -4.30
C LEU A 124 5.27 -22.71 -2.90
N ASP A 125 4.80 -23.91 -2.56
CA ASP A 125 4.28 -24.23 -1.23
C ASP A 125 5.36 -24.00 -0.15
N ARG A 126 6.57 -24.53 -0.39
CA ARG A 126 7.72 -24.34 0.52
C ARG A 126 8.06 -22.85 0.74
N LEU A 127 8.00 -22.05 -0.33
CA LEU A 127 8.24 -20.61 -0.25
C LEU A 127 7.11 -19.90 0.51
N THR A 128 5.86 -20.26 0.23
CA THR A 128 4.67 -19.69 0.88
C THR A 128 4.65 -20.00 2.37
N GLU A 129 5.00 -21.21 2.79
CA GLU A 129 5.13 -21.58 4.20
C GLU A 129 6.20 -20.73 4.91
N ALA A 130 7.37 -20.56 4.28
CA ALA A 130 8.45 -19.75 4.85
C ALA A 130 8.10 -18.26 4.94
N LEU A 131 7.32 -17.75 3.98
CA LEU A 131 6.76 -16.41 4.00
C LEU A 131 5.74 -16.25 5.14
N ALA A 132 4.82 -17.21 5.29
CA ALA A 132 3.81 -17.18 6.35
C ALA A 132 4.42 -17.23 7.76
N GLU A 133 5.49 -18.00 7.96
CA GLU A 133 6.26 -17.99 9.23
C GLU A 133 6.84 -16.60 9.57
N LYS A 134 6.99 -15.73 8.58
CA LYS A 134 7.47 -14.34 8.70
C LYS A 134 6.33 -13.32 8.64
N GLY A 135 5.08 -13.76 8.60
CA GLY A 135 3.91 -12.88 8.52
C GLY A 135 3.59 -12.38 7.12
N TYR A 136 4.10 -13.02 6.06
CA TYR A 136 3.75 -12.68 4.67
C TYR A 136 2.78 -13.72 4.11
N TYR A 137 1.64 -13.27 3.61
CA TYR A 137 0.57 -14.12 3.10
C TYR A 137 0.28 -13.75 1.65
N LEU A 138 0.13 -14.76 0.78
CA LEU A 138 -0.31 -14.53 -0.60
C LEU A 138 -1.83 -14.44 -0.62
N ASP A 139 -2.38 -13.33 -1.12
CA ASP A 139 -3.82 -13.11 -1.27
C ASP A 139 -4.18 -12.92 -2.75
N LEU A 140 -3.95 -13.99 -3.51
CA LEU A 140 -4.07 -13.98 -4.97
C LEU A 140 -5.28 -14.79 -5.43
N GLN A 141 -5.79 -14.43 -6.61
CA GLN A 141 -6.72 -15.28 -7.36
C GLN A 141 -6.08 -16.63 -7.73
N GLN A 142 -6.88 -17.54 -8.29
CA GLN A 142 -6.37 -18.82 -8.80
C GLN A 142 -5.59 -18.62 -10.11
N LEU A 143 -4.33 -18.22 -9.98
CA LEU A 143 -3.40 -18.00 -11.09
C LEU A 143 -2.57 -19.26 -11.40
N PRO A 144 -1.94 -19.35 -12.58
CA PRO A 144 -0.94 -20.40 -12.85
C PRO A 144 0.26 -20.31 -11.90
N ASP A 145 0.68 -21.44 -11.32
CA ASP A 145 1.78 -21.50 -10.34
C ASP A 145 3.06 -20.82 -10.80
N ARG A 146 3.38 -20.90 -12.09
CA ARG A 146 4.57 -20.24 -12.65
C ARG A 146 4.48 -18.73 -12.61
N LEU A 147 3.31 -18.18 -12.90
CA LEU A 147 3.08 -16.75 -12.79
C LEU A 147 3.14 -16.30 -11.33
N VAL A 148 2.54 -17.06 -10.41
CA VAL A 148 2.61 -16.79 -8.96
C VAL A 148 4.06 -16.81 -8.50
N TYR A 149 4.80 -17.87 -8.81
CA TYR A 149 6.17 -18.04 -8.36
C TYR A 149 7.09 -16.93 -8.89
N GLU A 150 7.03 -16.62 -10.18
CA GLU A 150 7.80 -15.52 -10.77
C GLU A 150 7.48 -14.17 -10.09
N SER A 151 6.19 -13.89 -9.82
CA SER A 151 5.77 -12.66 -9.15
C SER A 151 6.25 -12.60 -7.70
N VAL A 152 6.17 -13.71 -6.96
CA VAL A 152 6.68 -13.77 -5.59
C VAL A 152 8.20 -13.57 -5.56
N LEU A 153 8.95 -14.09 -6.53
CA LEU A 153 10.40 -13.84 -6.62
C LEU A 153 10.73 -12.35 -6.79
N GLU A 154 9.90 -11.61 -7.52
CA GLU A 154 10.03 -10.15 -7.66
C GLU A 154 9.72 -9.46 -6.34
N TRP A 155 8.55 -9.74 -5.75
CA TRP A 155 8.10 -9.10 -4.50
C TRP A 155 9.04 -9.34 -3.32
N ILE A 156 9.64 -10.53 -3.20
CA ILE A 156 10.56 -10.77 -2.08
C ILE A 156 11.84 -9.93 -2.17
N GLY A 157 12.15 -9.40 -3.36
CA GLY A 157 13.26 -8.49 -3.61
C GLY A 157 12.93 -7.03 -3.31
N GLU A 158 11.66 -6.68 -3.10
CA GLU A 158 11.23 -5.31 -2.83
C GLU A 158 11.44 -4.94 -1.36
N GLU A 159 11.85 -3.69 -1.13
CA GLU A 159 11.96 -3.14 0.22
C GLU A 159 10.60 -2.70 0.74
N ILE A 160 10.20 -3.24 1.88
CA ILE A 160 8.92 -2.95 2.50
C ILE A 160 9.10 -2.50 3.95
N GLU A 161 8.07 -1.87 4.50
CA GLU A 161 8.03 -1.45 5.89
C GLU A 161 7.99 -2.66 6.83
N LEU A 162 8.79 -2.59 7.89
CA LEU A 162 8.80 -3.62 8.91
C LEU A 162 7.52 -3.59 9.75
N CYS A 163 6.87 -4.75 9.90
CA CYS A 163 5.64 -4.93 10.69
C CYS A 163 5.83 -6.12 11.66
N PRO A 164 6.37 -5.89 12.87
CA PRO A 164 6.70 -6.98 13.80
C PRO A 164 5.47 -7.65 14.41
N ASP A 165 4.33 -6.97 14.42
CA ASP A 165 3.07 -7.40 15.03
C ASP A 165 1.94 -7.37 14.00
N GLY A 166 1.99 -8.28 13.04
CA GLY A 166 0.95 -8.37 12.03
C GLY A 166 1.33 -9.27 10.89
N GLY A 167 0.71 -9.01 9.75
CA GLY A 167 1.11 -9.64 8.51
C GLY A 167 0.83 -8.77 7.31
N TRP A 168 1.65 -8.96 6.29
CA TRP A 168 1.51 -8.34 4.98
C TRP A 168 0.78 -9.32 4.06
N HIS A 169 -0.25 -8.83 3.41
CA HIS A 169 -0.91 -9.54 2.32
C HIS A 169 -0.28 -9.09 1.01
N LEU A 170 0.35 -10.01 0.30
CA LEU A 170 0.85 -9.81 -1.05
C LEU A 170 -0.29 -10.16 -1.99
N ASP A 171 -1.09 -9.15 -2.33
CA ASP A 171 -2.28 -9.30 -3.17
C ASP A 171 -2.01 -9.04 -4.65
N GLY A 172 -0.84 -8.52 -5.02
CA GLY A 172 -0.47 -8.23 -6.40
C GLY A 172 -1.40 -7.25 -7.13
N CYS A 173 -2.21 -6.46 -6.41
CA CYS A 173 -3.17 -5.53 -6.96
C CYS A 173 -2.76 -4.08 -6.70
N THR A 174 -2.37 -3.36 -7.74
CA THR A 174 -1.98 -1.94 -7.63
C THR A 174 -3.17 -0.98 -7.77
N GLY A 175 -4.37 -1.50 -8.05
CA GLY A 175 -5.53 -0.72 -8.48
C GLY A 175 -5.51 -0.30 -9.96
N TYR A 176 -4.43 -0.60 -10.69
CA TYR A 176 -4.30 -0.33 -12.13
C TYR A 176 -4.30 -1.64 -12.92
N CYS A 177 -5.42 -1.95 -13.58
CA CYS A 177 -5.61 -3.25 -14.22
C CYS A 177 -4.67 -3.57 -15.39
N PRO A 178 -4.28 -2.62 -16.27
CA PRO A 178 -3.45 -2.93 -17.44
C PRO A 178 -2.13 -3.62 -17.11
N ASP A 179 -1.52 -3.32 -15.96
CA ASP A 179 -0.28 -3.95 -15.49
C ASP A 179 -0.50 -5.08 -14.48
N CYS A 180 -1.75 -5.35 -14.10
CA CYS A 180 -2.08 -6.32 -13.05
C CYS A 180 -2.01 -7.77 -13.58
N ILE A 181 -1.19 -8.59 -12.94
CA ILE A 181 -1.03 -10.02 -13.28
C ILE A 181 -2.31 -10.83 -13.08
N GLN A 182 -3.23 -10.33 -12.26
CA GLN A 182 -4.49 -11.00 -11.92
C GLN A 182 -5.63 -10.60 -12.84
N ARG A 183 -5.45 -9.61 -13.71
CA ARG A 183 -6.52 -8.99 -14.49
C ARG A 183 -7.45 -10.01 -15.18
N PRO A 184 -6.96 -11.07 -15.86
CA PRO A 184 -7.86 -12.03 -16.51
C PRO A 184 -8.71 -12.87 -15.53
N TRP A 185 -8.33 -12.91 -14.26
CA TRP A 185 -8.90 -13.78 -13.25
C TRP A 185 -9.59 -13.03 -12.11
N CYS A 186 -9.44 -11.71 -12.01
CA CYS A 186 -10.18 -10.89 -11.03
C CYS A 186 -11.47 -10.32 -11.64
N GLU A 187 -12.46 -10.08 -10.78
CA GLU A 187 -13.79 -9.56 -11.18
C GLU A 187 -13.67 -8.16 -11.78
N THR A 188 -13.12 -7.20 -11.03
CA THR A 188 -12.89 -5.83 -11.51
C THR A 188 -12.09 -5.79 -12.81
N GLY A 189 -11.04 -6.62 -12.94
CA GLY A 189 -10.23 -6.66 -14.16
C GLY A 189 -10.95 -7.18 -15.40
N GLN A 190 -12.03 -7.94 -15.21
CA GLN A 190 -12.91 -8.47 -16.26
C GLN A 190 -14.10 -7.55 -16.58
N GLU A 191 -14.34 -6.53 -15.77
CA GLU A 191 -15.49 -5.62 -15.91
C GLU A 191 -15.06 -4.19 -16.26
N THR A 192 -13.86 -3.76 -15.86
CA THR A 192 -13.37 -2.40 -16.11
C THR A 192 -12.64 -2.27 -17.45
N CYS A 193 -13.16 -1.42 -18.33
CA CYS A 193 -12.47 -0.97 -19.54
C CYS A 193 -11.46 0.13 -19.22
N TRP A 194 -10.27 0.03 -19.80
CA TRP A 194 -9.19 1.02 -19.68
C TRP A 194 -8.80 1.57 -21.06
N PRO A 195 -8.26 2.81 -21.15
CA PRO A 195 -7.80 3.37 -22.42
C PRO A 195 -6.85 2.47 -23.21
N GLU A 196 -5.99 1.72 -22.50
CA GLU A 196 -5.05 0.77 -23.07
C GLU A 196 -5.72 -0.41 -23.77
N ASP A 197 -6.95 -0.77 -23.39
CA ASP A 197 -7.74 -1.82 -24.04
C ASP A 197 -8.30 -1.35 -25.38
N GLU A 198 -8.76 -0.10 -25.42
CA GLU A 198 -9.27 0.53 -26.64
C GLU A 198 -8.15 0.68 -27.67
N ASP A 199 -6.98 1.16 -27.24
CA ASP A 199 -5.78 1.29 -28.05
C ASP A 199 -5.31 -0.07 -28.59
N ALA A 200 -5.41 -1.12 -27.78
CA ALA A 200 -5.06 -2.48 -28.18
C ALA A 200 -6.16 -3.17 -29.04
N GLY A 201 -7.39 -2.67 -29.00
CA GLY A 201 -8.57 -3.30 -29.62
C GLY A 201 -9.01 -4.61 -28.94
N MET A 202 -8.52 -4.87 -27.73
CA MET A 202 -8.76 -6.06 -26.90
C MET A 202 -8.27 -5.76 -25.48
N MET A 203 -8.63 -6.60 -24.49
CA MET A 203 -8.09 -6.48 -23.13
C MET A 203 -6.55 -6.43 -23.15
N HIS A 204 -6.00 -5.36 -22.61
CA HIS A 204 -4.58 -5.18 -22.40
C HIS A 204 -4.11 -6.10 -21.27
N LEU A 205 -3.08 -6.90 -21.55
CA LEU A 205 -2.49 -7.85 -20.61
C LEU A 205 -0.98 -7.62 -20.53
N PRO A 206 -0.36 -7.73 -19.34
CA PRO A 206 1.08 -7.67 -19.21
C PRO A 206 1.75 -8.89 -19.88
N GLU A 207 3.00 -8.74 -20.29
CA GLU A 207 3.70 -9.77 -21.08
C GLU A 207 3.84 -11.11 -20.34
N ALA A 208 3.98 -11.07 -19.01
CA ALA A 208 4.01 -12.27 -18.17
C ALA A 208 2.70 -13.08 -18.28
N VAL A 209 1.56 -12.40 -18.37
CA VAL A 209 0.22 -13.02 -18.44
C VAL A 209 -0.08 -13.59 -19.82
N LYS A 210 0.41 -12.95 -20.89
CA LYS A 210 0.17 -13.39 -22.29
C LYS A 210 0.67 -14.81 -22.59
N LYS A 211 1.57 -15.35 -21.77
CA LYS A 211 2.03 -16.74 -21.87
C LYS A 211 0.93 -17.75 -21.50
N PHE A 212 -0.07 -17.33 -20.73
CA PHE A 212 -1.10 -18.18 -20.14
C PHE A 212 -2.50 -17.90 -20.69
N VAL A 213 -2.77 -16.64 -21.05
CA VAL A 213 -4.08 -16.20 -21.55
C VAL A 213 -3.91 -15.33 -22.78
N SER A 214 -4.79 -15.50 -23.77
CA SER A 214 -4.86 -14.65 -24.96
C SER A 214 -6.09 -13.77 -24.92
N ALA A 215 -5.90 -12.45 -24.99
CA ALA A 215 -7.00 -11.53 -25.23
C ALA A 215 -7.51 -11.61 -26.69
N SER A 216 -8.73 -11.14 -26.91
CA SER A 216 -9.33 -11.06 -28.25
C SER A 216 -10.25 -9.85 -28.36
N PRO A 217 -10.65 -9.39 -29.55
CA PRO A 217 -11.61 -8.29 -29.67
C PRO A 217 -12.93 -8.52 -28.93
N VAL A 218 -13.31 -9.79 -28.67
CA VAL A 218 -14.48 -10.13 -27.86
C VAL A 218 -14.31 -9.66 -26.41
N SER A 219 -13.08 -9.70 -25.86
CA SER A 219 -12.82 -9.20 -24.50
C SER A 219 -13.12 -7.71 -24.36
N LEU A 220 -12.71 -6.87 -25.32
CA LEU A 220 -13.05 -5.44 -25.31
C LEU A 220 -14.56 -5.23 -25.43
N ALA A 221 -15.25 -6.00 -26.28
CA ALA A 221 -16.71 -5.91 -26.41
C ALA A 221 -17.45 -6.29 -25.11
N LEU A 222 -16.88 -7.16 -24.27
CA LEU A 222 -17.43 -7.50 -22.96
C LEU A 222 -17.20 -6.35 -21.96
N LEU A 223 -15.97 -5.84 -21.89
CA LEU A 223 -15.62 -4.71 -21.01
C LEU A 223 -16.51 -3.49 -21.26
N LEU A 224 -16.64 -3.07 -22.53
CA LEU A 224 -17.50 -1.94 -22.90
C LEU A 224 -18.99 -2.19 -22.60
N ARG A 225 -19.46 -3.44 -22.66
CA ARG A 225 -20.84 -3.77 -22.33
C ARG A 225 -21.10 -3.63 -20.84
N ASP A 226 -20.14 -4.05 -20.03
CA ASP A 226 -20.28 -4.07 -18.58
C ASP A 226 -20.15 -2.64 -18.01
N GLU A 227 -19.30 -1.79 -18.58
CA GLU A 227 -19.23 -0.34 -18.29
C GLU A 227 -20.55 0.39 -18.57
N VAL A 228 -21.18 0.12 -19.72
CA VAL A 228 -22.50 0.68 -20.06
C VAL A 228 -23.61 0.22 -19.11
N ARG A 229 -23.48 -0.98 -18.52
CA ARG A 229 -24.45 -1.48 -17.54
C ARG A 229 -24.30 -0.75 -16.22
N GLU A 230 -23.08 -0.54 -15.75
CA GLU A 230 -22.81 0.19 -14.50
C GLU A 230 -23.28 1.65 -14.58
N ASP A 231 -22.96 2.35 -15.69
CA ASP A 231 -23.45 3.72 -15.93
C ASP A 231 -24.99 3.79 -16.08
N GLY A 232 -25.62 2.70 -16.49
CA GLY A 232 -27.07 2.61 -16.69
C GLY A 232 -27.86 2.32 -15.41
N ASP A 233 -27.26 1.65 -14.42
CA ASP A 233 -27.89 1.29 -13.14
C ASP A 233 -27.83 2.45 -12.11
N ASP A 234 -27.05 3.49 -12.36
CA ASP A 234 -26.98 4.72 -11.54
C ASP A 234 -28.15 5.71 -11.79
N PHE A 235 -29.12 5.34 -12.63
CA PHE A 235 -30.32 6.14 -12.91
C PHE A 235 -31.57 5.61 -12.20
N GLU A 236 -32.07 6.44 -11.28
CA GLU A 236 -33.45 6.48 -10.73
C GLU A 236 -33.66 5.96 -9.29
N TYR A 237 -33.29 6.80 -8.31
CA TYR A 237 -34.14 7.06 -7.15
C TYR A 237 -34.57 8.52 -7.18
N ASP A 238 -35.63 8.81 -7.94
CA ASP A 238 -36.39 10.05 -7.79
C ASP A 238 -37.30 9.89 -6.56
N GLU A 239 -36.83 10.34 -5.39
CA GLU A 239 -37.67 10.51 -4.20
C GLU A 239 -38.65 11.67 -4.44
N THR A 240 -39.69 11.42 -5.24
CA THR A 240 -40.84 12.31 -5.35
C THR A 240 -42.14 11.56 -5.07
N GLU A 241 -42.41 11.31 -3.79
CA GLU A 241 -43.79 11.29 -3.25
C GLU A 241 -43.75 11.99 -1.88
N GLU A 242 -43.94 13.31 -1.88
CA GLU A 242 -45.21 13.98 -1.60
C GLU A 242 -45.62 13.95 -0.11
N ASP A 243 -45.37 15.09 0.53
CA ASP A 243 -46.19 15.67 1.58
C ASP A 243 -47.69 15.41 1.35
N GLN A 244 -48.34 14.55 2.13
CA GLN A 244 -49.78 14.68 2.40
C GLN A 244 -50.13 14.40 3.87
N GLU A 245 -50.42 15.51 4.55
CA GLU A 245 -51.58 15.73 5.44
C GLU A 245 -51.79 14.82 6.66
N GLY A 246 -51.64 15.41 7.86
CA GLY A 246 -52.18 14.77 9.05
C GLY A 246 -52.06 15.48 10.40
N LEU A 247 -51.61 16.74 10.48
CA LEU A 247 -51.73 17.53 11.71
C LEU A 247 -53.15 18.10 11.81
N SER A 248 -54.08 17.30 12.35
CA SER A 248 -55.36 17.80 12.83
C SER A 248 -55.50 17.57 14.34
N ALA A 249 -55.79 18.69 15.00
CA ALA A 249 -56.62 18.84 16.20
C ALA A 249 -56.06 18.45 17.58
N PHE A 250 -55.59 19.51 18.26
CA PHE A 250 -55.99 19.85 19.64
C PHE A 250 -57.44 19.48 19.98
N GLY A 251 -57.70 19.01 21.21
CA GLY A 251 -59.00 19.20 21.87
C GLY A 251 -59.43 18.18 22.93
N GLU A 252 -59.16 18.50 24.21
CA GLU A 252 -60.01 18.33 25.40
C GLU A 252 -60.57 16.93 25.81
N ASN A 253 -60.00 16.35 26.89
CA ASN A 253 -60.61 16.31 28.23
C ASN A 253 -59.64 15.70 29.27
#